data_AF-A0AAW9IKR4-F1
#
_entry.id   AF-A0AAW9IKR4-F1
#
_cell.length_a   1.000
_cell.length_b   1.000
_cell.length_c   1.000
_cell.angle_alpha   90.00
_cell.angle_beta   90.00
_cell.angle_gamma   90.00
#
_symmetry.space_group_name_H-M   'P 1'
#
loop_
_entity.id
_entity.type
_entity.pdbx_description
1 polymer ?
#
loop_
_entity_poly.entity_id
_entity_poly.type
_entity_poly.pdbx_seq_one_letter_code
_entity_poly.pdbx_strand_id
1 'polypeptide(L)'
;SDSFDEVYENIAKDIVSKYLDTKEMIYAVPGHPLVAEKSVFNLINLCEEKGIEYTILPAVSFIDAMMDVLKIDPIEGLKGIDAFDMKNQILDKRIGTIITQVYNPLIASEVKLKLLEYYNDDTEIYYVRAAGIVSEESIRKIPIYELDMQDDIDYLTSIYIPK
;
A
#
# COMPACT_ATOMS: atom_id res chain seq x y z
N SER A 1 -13.67 -19.12 6.96
CA SER A 1 -13.40 -17.69 6.75
C SER A 1 -11.92 -17.63 6.48
N ASP A 2 -11.54 -17.87 5.23
CA ASP A 2 -10.13 -17.93 4.86
C ASP A 2 -9.60 -16.51 4.99
N SER A 3 -8.70 -16.29 5.94
CA SER A 3 -8.14 -14.96 6.15
C SER A 3 -7.24 -14.59 4.98
N PHE A 4 -7.13 -13.31 4.61
CA PHE A 4 -6.19 -12.88 3.56
C PHE A 4 -4.77 -13.40 3.82
N ASP A 5 -4.36 -13.47 5.08
CA ASP A 5 -3.09 -14.04 5.52
C ASP A 5 -2.92 -15.51 5.10
N GLU A 6 -3.97 -16.31 5.23
CA GLU A 6 -3.98 -17.71 4.80
C GLU A 6 -3.84 -17.83 3.27
N VAL A 7 -4.49 -16.94 2.50
CA VAL A 7 -4.33 -16.89 1.05
C VAL A 7 -2.88 -16.58 0.67
N TYR A 8 -2.27 -15.57 1.30
CA TYR A 8 -0.87 -15.19 1.03
C TYR A 8 0.12 -16.29 1.40
N GLU A 9 -0.10 -16.98 2.52
CA GLU A 9 0.71 -18.14 2.89
C GLU A 9 0.57 -19.29 1.88
N ASN A 10 -0.65 -19.56 1.42
CA ASN A 10 -0.91 -20.65 0.49
C ASN A 10 -0.28 -20.39 -0.88
N ILE A 11 -0.28 -19.14 -1.36
CA ILE A 11 0.44 -18.74 -2.58
C ILE A 11 1.93 -19.08 -2.46
N ALA A 12 2.58 -18.66 -1.37
CA ALA A 12 4.00 -18.89 -1.16
C ALA A 12 4.34 -20.39 -1.07
N LYS A 13 3.51 -21.19 -0.35
CA LYS A 13 3.67 -22.65 -0.24
C LYS A 13 3.51 -23.34 -1.60
N ASP A 14 2.53 -22.94 -2.41
CA ASP A 14 2.28 -23.51 -3.74
C ASP A 14 3.44 -23.22 -4.71
N ILE A 15 3.95 -21.99 -4.71
CA ILE A 15 5.13 -21.58 -5.50
C ILE A 15 6.34 -22.45 -5.15
N VAL A 16 6.67 -22.56 -3.86
CA VAL A 16 7.80 -23.39 -3.41
C VAL A 16 7.60 -24.85 -3.79
N SER A 17 6.39 -25.39 -3.63
CA SER A 17 6.07 -26.77 -4.01
C SER A 17 6.35 -27.01 -5.49
N LYS A 18 5.86 -26.13 -6.37
CA LYS A 18 6.07 -26.24 -7.83
C LYS A 18 7.53 -26.02 -8.23
N TYR A 19 8.25 -25.14 -7.54
CA TYR A 19 9.69 -24.95 -7.76
C TYR A 19 10.49 -26.23 -7.47
N LEU A 20 10.11 -27.01 -6.45
CA LEU A 20 10.81 -28.26 -6.15
C LEU A 20 10.77 -29.27 -7.30
N ASP A 21 9.71 -29.24 -8.12
CA ASP A 21 9.56 -30.10 -9.29
C ASP A 21 10.23 -29.52 -10.55
N THR A 22 10.06 -28.22 -10.79
CA THR A 22 10.47 -27.57 -12.05
C THR A 22 11.90 -27.04 -12.04
N LYS A 23 12.44 -26.71 -10.85
CA LYS A 23 13.73 -26.05 -10.61
C LYS A 23 13.89 -24.68 -11.28
N GLU A 24 12.83 -24.13 -11.86
CA GLU A 24 12.82 -22.81 -12.49
C GLU A 24 11.42 -22.22 -12.34
N MET A 25 11.32 -21.05 -11.71
CA MET A 25 10.04 -20.39 -11.47
C MET A 25 10.19 -18.87 -11.44
N ILE A 26 9.23 -18.18 -12.05
CA ILE A 26 9.08 -16.73 -11.97
C ILE A 26 7.74 -16.44 -11.30
N TYR A 27 7.78 -15.68 -10.22
CA TYR A 27 6.58 -15.13 -9.59
C TYR A 27 6.51 -13.64 -9.90
N ALA A 28 5.49 -13.24 -10.67
CA ALA A 28 5.27 -11.86 -11.05
C ALA A 28 4.15 -11.25 -10.20
N VAL A 29 4.43 -10.07 -9.63
CA VAL A 29 3.47 -9.26 -8.89
C VAL A 29 3.40 -7.86 -9.49
N PRO A 30 2.26 -7.15 -9.35
CA PRO A 30 2.17 -5.77 -9.81
C PRO A 30 3.04 -4.85 -8.94
N GLY A 31 3.79 -3.97 -9.60
CA GLY A 31 4.66 -3.00 -8.94
C GLY A 31 5.96 -3.60 -8.41
N HIS A 32 6.59 -2.92 -7.46
CA HIS A 32 7.85 -3.36 -6.88
C HIS A 32 7.62 -4.54 -5.89
N PRO A 33 8.28 -5.70 -6.03
CA PRO A 33 7.99 -6.89 -5.22
C PRO A 33 8.12 -6.70 -3.70
N LEU A 34 8.99 -5.78 -3.27
CA LEU A 34 9.20 -5.46 -1.85
C LEU A 34 8.30 -4.34 -1.28
N VAL A 35 7.38 -3.79 -2.07
CA VAL A 35 6.54 -2.66 -1.65
C VAL A 35 5.11 -3.13 -1.42
N ALA A 36 4.70 -3.17 -0.15
CA ALA A 36 3.35 -3.53 0.28
C ALA A 36 2.83 -4.89 -0.22
N GLU A 37 3.73 -5.83 -0.55
CA GLU A 37 3.33 -7.18 -0.99
C GLU A 37 3.70 -8.28 0.02
N LYS A 38 2.73 -8.70 0.84
CA LYS A 38 2.90 -9.71 1.89
C LYS A 38 3.22 -11.09 1.34
N SER A 39 2.67 -11.46 0.18
CA SER A 39 2.91 -12.78 -0.43
C SER A 39 4.39 -13.00 -0.77
N VAL A 40 5.08 -11.93 -1.22
CA VAL A 40 6.50 -11.95 -1.57
C VAL A 40 7.36 -12.14 -0.34
N PHE A 41 7.07 -11.45 0.77
CA PHE A 41 7.80 -11.65 2.02
C PHE A 41 7.61 -13.06 2.59
N ASN A 42 6.39 -13.62 2.51
CA ASN A 42 6.15 -15.01 2.90
C ASN A 42 6.98 -15.99 2.04
N LEU A 43 7.07 -15.74 0.73
CA LEU A 43 7.88 -16.54 -0.19
C LEU A 43 9.38 -16.44 0.12
N ILE A 44 9.89 -15.22 0.37
CA ILE A 44 11.27 -14.98 0.78
C ILE A 44 11.61 -15.80 2.03
N ASN A 45 10.77 -15.72 3.07
CA ASN A 45 10.98 -16.47 4.32
C ASN A 45 11.03 -17.98 4.07
N LEU A 46 10.09 -18.52 3.29
CA LEU A 46 10.08 -19.96 2.97
C LEU A 46 11.30 -20.39 2.14
N CYS A 47 11.77 -19.54 1.23
CA CYS A 47 12.99 -19.80 0.47
C CYS A 47 14.21 -19.83 1.39
N GLU A 48 14.34 -18.87 2.31
CA GLU A 48 15.43 -18.83 3.29
C GLU A 48 15.41 -20.07 4.21
N GLU A 49 14.25 -20.43 4.75
CA GLU A 49 14.07 -21.62 5.58
C GLU A 49 14.48 -22.92 4.88
N LYS A 50 14.29 -22.98 3.55
CA LYS A 50 14.58 -24.16 2.73
C LYS A 50 15.92 -24.11 2.00
N GLY A 51 16.69 -23.02 2.16
CA GLY A 51 17.93 -22.80 1.43
C GLY A 51 17.75 -22.72 -0.08
N ILE A 52 16.62 -22.18 -0.55
CA ILE A 52 16.34 -21.93 -1.96
C ILE A 52 16.89 -20.56 -2.32
N GLU A 53 17.77 -20.52 -3.32
CA GLU A 53 18.25 -19.26 -3.87
C GLU A 53 17.15 -18.56 -4.68
N TYR A 54 17.07 -17.24 -4.53
CA TYR A 54 16.11 -16.40 -5.25
C TYR A 54 16.78 -15.08 -5.67
N THR A 55 16.17 -14.40 -6.64
CA THR A 55 16.59 -13.07 -7.08
C THR A 55 15.35 -12.19 -7.21
N ILE A 56 15.43 -10.98 -6.65
CA ILE A 56 14.37 -9.98 -6.75
C ILE A 56 14.71 -9.04 -7.91
N LEU A 57 13.78 -8.91 -8.84
CA LEU A 57 13.87 -7.92 -9.91
C LEU A 57 13.06 -6.69 -9.51
N PRO A 58 13.69 -5.51 -9.36
CA PRO A 58 12.99 -4.29 -8.98
C PRO A 58 12.09 -3.80 -10.13
N ALA A 59 11.03 -3.08 -9.76
CA ALA A 59 10.10 -2.45 -10.69
C ALA A 59 9.58 -1.14 -10.09
N VAL A 60 8.83 -0.36 -10.88
CA VAL A 60 8.20 0.87 -10.41
C VAL A 60 7.12 0.52 -9.39
N SER A 61 7.16 1.15 -8.22
CA SER A 61 6.18 0.96 -7.15
C SER A 61 5.04 1.98 -7.23
N PHE A 62 3.97 1.75 -6.48
CA PHE A 62 2.93 2.77 -6.32
C PHE A 62 3.48 4.05 -5.63
N ILE A 63 4.53 3.95 -4.80
CA ILE A 63 5.14 5.12 -4.15
C ILE A 63 5.75 6.04 -5.22
N ASP A 64 6.41 5.45 -6.22
CA ASP A 64 6.96 6.20 -7.35
C ASP A 64 5.84 6.90 -8.13
N ALA A 65 4.71 6.22 -8.34
CA ALA A 65 3.53 6.82 -8.97
C ALA A 65 2.97 7.99 -8.14
N MET A 66 2.84 7.82 -6.82
CA MET A 66 2.39 8.88 -5.90
C MET A 66 3.33 10.10 -5.93
N MET A 67 4.64 9.86 -5.92
CA MET A 67 5.65 10.91 -6.03
C MET A 67 5.53 11.67 -7.36
N ASP A 68 5.34 10.96 -8.47
CA ASP A 68 5.21 11.61 -9.78
C ASP A 68 3.93 12.43 -9.89
N VAL A 69 2.78 11.88 -9.49
CA VAL A 69 1.50 12.57 -9.69
C VAL A 69 1.30 13.75 -8.75
N LEU A 70 1.82 13.66 -7.52
CA LEU A 70 1.74 14.73 -6.52
C LEU A 70 2.98 15.64 -6.49
N LYS A 71 4.02 15.34 -7.26
CA LYS A 71 5.30 16.06 -7.30
C LYS A 71 5.96 16.17 -5.93
N ILE A 72 6.03 15.04 -5.22
CA ILE A 72 6.60 14.94 -3.87
C ILE A 72 8.07 14.54 -3.96
N ASP A 73 8.92 15.22 -3.19
CA ASP A 73 10.30 14.80 -2.95
C ASP A 73 10.41 14.01 -1.62
N PRO A 74 10.73 12.69 -1.67
CA PRO A 74 10.84 11.88 -0.46
C PRO A 74 12.00 12.29 0.45
N ILE A 75 12.97 13.07 -0.05
CA ILE A 75 14.11 13.57 0.74
C ILE A 75 13.66 14.56 1.82
N GLU A 76 12.52 15.23 1.65
CA GLU A 76 11.93 16.10 2.68
C GLU A 76 11.30 15.32 3.86
N GLY A 77 11.26 14.00 3.75
CA GLY A 77 10.65 13.09 4.71
C GLY A 77 9.31 12.57 4.18
N LEU A 78 9.22 11.25 4.04
CA LEU A 78 8.03 10.54 3.59
C LEU A 78 7.80 9.30 4.44
N LYS A 79 6.58 9.14 4.95
CA LYS A 79 6.14 7.95 5.68
C LYS A 79 5.05 7.22 4.90
N GLY A 80 5.26 5.93 4.62
CA GLY A 80 4.22 5.04 4.12
C GLY A 80 3.52 4.32 5.28
N ILE A 81 2.19 4.22 5.22
CA ILE A 81 1.36 3.54 6.20
C ILE A 81 0.34 2.68 5.46
N ASP A 82 0.19 1.43 5.89
CA ASP A 82 -0.95 0.60 5.51
C ASP A 82 -2.18 0.99 6.35
N ALA A 83 -3.30 1.31 5.69
CA ALA A 83 -4.54 1.68 6.38
C ALA A 83 -5.02 0.62 7.39
N PHE A 84 -4.76 -0.67 7.16
CA PHE A 84 -5.12 -1.73 8.11
C PHE A 84 -4.34 -1.65 9.43
N ASP A 85 -3.15 -1.07 9.40
CA ASP A 85 -2.30 -0.89 10.59
C ASP A 85 -2.41 0.53 11.19
N MET A 86 -3.25 1.38 10.62
CA MET A 86 -3.36 2.80 10.98
C MET A 86 -3.56 3.05 12.48
N LYS A 87 -4.31 2.17 13.17
CA LYS A 87 -4.56 2.28 14.62
C LYS A 87 -3.28 2.23 15.47
N ASN A 88 -2.25 1.50 15.01
CA ASN A 88 -0.98 1.34 15.71
C ASN A 88 0.06 2.39 15.32
N GLN A 89 -0.28 3.29 14.39
CA GLN A 89 0.66 4.25 13.86
C GLN A 89 0.67 5.56 14.65
N ILE A 90 1.87 6.09 14.82
CA ILE A 90 2.10 7.46 15.30
C ILE A 90 2.33 8.35 14.08
N LEU A 91 1.54 9.42 13.96
CA LEU A 91 1.65 10.38 12.87
C LEU A 91 2.65 11.49 13.22
N ASP A 92 3.44 11.89 12.22
CA ASP A 92 4.38 13.00 12.32
C ASP A 92 4.01 14.07 11.31
N LYS A 93 3.52 15.21 11.80
CA LYS A 93 3.08 16.35 10.96
C LYS A 93 4.24 17.07 10.26
N ARG A 94 5.50 16.70 10.53
CA ARG A 94 6.68 17.36 9.96
C ARG A 94 7.11 16.76 8.62
N ILE A 95 6.48 15.66 8.21
CA ILE A 95 6.81 14.88 7.01
C ILE A 95 5.55 14.55 6.23
N GLY A 96 5.68 14.32 4.93
CA GLY A 96 4.58 13.82 4.12
C GLY A 96 4.20 12.39 4.53
N THR A 97 2.92 12.06 4.53
CA THR A 97 2.44 10.71 4.85
C THR A 97 1.57 10.17 3.73
N ILE A 98 1.92 9.00 3.18
CA ILE A 98 1.08 8.24 2.26
C ILE A 98 0.40 7.13 3.06
N ILE A 99 -0.92 7.07 3.00
CA ILE A 99 -1.74 5.99 3.57
C ILE A 99 -2.29 5.18 2.39
N THR A 100 -1.87 3.93 2.28
CA THR A 100 -2.27 3.02 1.21
C THR A 100 -3.49 2.21 1.61
N GLN A 101 -4.01 1.41 0.68
CA GLN A 101 -4.96 0.35 1.02
C GLN A 101 -6.24 0.89 1.66
N VAL A 102 -6.71 2.06 1.24
CA VAL A 102 -7.99 2.62 1.68
C VAL A 102 -9.10 1.98 0.85
N TYR A 103 -9.31 0.67 1.06
CA TYR A 103 -10.08 -0.19 0.15
C TYR A 103 -11.56 0.14 0.03
N ASN A 104 -12.16 0.68 1.09
CA ASN A 104 -13.60 0.85 1.20
C ASN A 104 -13.95 1.93 2.23
N PRO A 105 -15.22 2.38 2.26
CA PRO A 105 -15.66 3.42 3.19
C PRO A 105 -15.41 3.10 4.67
N LEU A 106 -15.50 1.82 5.09
CA LEU A 106 -15.25 1.43 6.48
C LEU A 106 -13.80 1.69 6.89
N ILE A 107 -12.83 1.27 6.06
CA ILE A 107 -11.41 1.54 6.32
C ILE A 107 -11.13 3.03 6.23
N ALA A 108 -11.73 3.73 5.26
CA ALA A 108 -11.62 5.18 5.15
C ALA A 108 -12.11 5.88 6.43
N SER A 109 -13.21 5.42 7.04
CA SER A 109 -13.70 5.93 8.33
C SER A 109 -12.69 5.68 9.46
N GLU A 110 -12.06 4.50 9.52
CA GLU A 110 -11.04 4.21 10.54
C GLU A 110 -9.81 5.11 10.38
N VAL A 111 -9.35 5.30 9.15
CA VAL A 111 -8.27 6.25 8.82
C VAL A 111 -8.68 7.66 9.24
N LYS A 112 -9.87 8.12 8.83
CA LYS A 112 -10.41 9.44 9.19
C LYS A 112 -10.38 9.64 10.70
N LEU A 113 -10.95 8.72 11.48
CA LEU A 113 -10.99 8.82 12.93
C LEU A 113 -9.58 8.92 13.53
N LYS A 114 -8.62 8.14 13.02
CA LYS A 114 -7.23 8.22 13.47
C LYS A 114 -6.60 9.57 13.11
N LEU A 115 -6.88 10.10 11.92
CA LEU A 115 -6.39 11.41 11.51
C LEU A 115 -6.93 12.53 12.40
N LEU A 116 -8.20 12.47 12.79
CA LEU A 116 -8.84 13.46 13.67
C LEU A 116 -8.27 13.51 15.10
N GLU A 117 -7.52 12.48 15.53
CA GLU A 117 -6.75 12.54 16.78
C GLU A 117 -5.57 13.53 16.69
N TYR A 118 -5.09 13.81 15.46
CA TYR A 118 -3.91 14.64 15.21
C TYR A 118 -4.27 15.92 14.46
N TYR A 119 -5.18 15.90 13.51
CA TYR A 119 -5.50 17.01 12.60
C TYR A 119 -6.91 17.54 12.84
N ASN A 120 -7.16 18.79 12.44
CA ASN A 120 -8.52 19.32 12.39
C ASN A 120 -9.30 18.66 11.25
N ASP A 121 -10.61 18.59 11.38
CA ASP A 121 -11.50 17.96 10.40
C ASP A 121 -11.50 18.66 9.04
N ASP A 122 -11.25 19.97 9.01
CA ASP A 122 -11.11 20.80 7.81
C ASP A 122 -9.72 20.76 7.16
N THR A 123 -8.76 20.01 7.72
CA THR A 123 -7.41 19.88 7.15
C THR A 123 -7.50 19.25 5.75
N GLU A 124 -6.93 19.93 4.75
CA GLU A 124 -6.91 19.41 3.38
C GLU A 124 -5.91 18.25 3.24
N ILE A 125 -6.38 17.16 2.65
CA ILE A 125 -5.60 15.98 2.25
C ILE A 125 -5.77 15.73 0.75
N TYR A 126 -4.83 15.02 0.14
CA TYR A 126 -4.97 14.55 -1.22
C TYR A 126 -5.59 13.16 -1.22
N TYR A 127 -6.74 13.04 -1.86
CA TYR A 127 -7.34 11.78 -2.24
C TYR A 127 -6.81 11.39 -3.63
N VAL A 128 -6.17 10.23 -3.72
CA VAL A 128 -5.57 9.73 -4.96
C VAL A 128 -6.12 8.35 -5.25
N ARG A 129 -6.82 8.21 -6.38
CA ARG A 129 -7.29 6.93 -6.90
C ARG A 129 -6.53 6.59 -8.16
N ALA A 130 -6.08 5.33 -8.27
CA ALA A 130 -5.45 4.78 -9.46
C ALA A 130 -4.23 5.60 -9.97
N ALA A 131 -3.35 5.99 -9.04
CA ALA A 131 -2.13 6.75 -9.33
C ALA A 131 -1.32 6.10 -10.47
N GLY A 132 -0.99 6.87 -11.51
CA GLY A 132 -0.20 6.40 -12.65
C GLY A 132 -0.99 5.62 -13.71
N ILE A 133 -2.30 5.41 -13.52
CA ILE A 133 -3.17 4.77 -14.53
C ILE A 133 -3.89 5.86 -15.32
N VAL A 134 -3.34 6.22 -16.48
CA VAL A 134 -3.74 7.38 -17.30
C VAL A 134 -5.25 7.55 -17.50
N SER A 135 -6.01 6.45 -17.66
CA SER A 135 -7.47 6.50 -17.90
C SER A 135 -8.34 6.46 -16.65
N GLU A 136 -7.77 6.15 -15.49
CA GLU A 136 -8.50 5.93 -14.23
C GLU A 136 -8.05 6.87 -13.10
N GLU A 137 -6.89 7.50 -13.25
CA GLU A 137 -6.29 8.40 -12.28
C GLU A 137 -7.28 9.52 -11.92
N SER A 138 -7.51 9.66 -10.62
CA SER A 138 -8.30 10.76 -10.07
C SER A 138 -7.60 11.30 -8.83
N ILE A 139 -7.29 12.59 -8.86
CA ILE A 139 -6.59 13.30 -7.80
C ILE A 139 -7.40 14.52 -7.43
N ARG A 140 -7.70 14.64 -6.14
CA ARG A 140 -8.44 15.79 -5.62
C ARG A 140 -8.06 16.09 -4.19
N LYS A 141 -8.15 17.35 -3.82
CA LYS A 141 -8.06 17.78 -2.43
C LYS A 141 -9.43 17.69 -1.80
N ILE A 142 -9.48 17.09 -0.61
CA ILE A 142 -10.67 17.02 0.22
C ILE A 142 -10.30 17.32 1.67
N PRO A 143 -11.19 17.89 2.47
CA PRO A 143 -10.99 17.94 3.92
C PRO A 143 -11.12 16.53 4.52
N ILE A 144 -10.46 16.29 5.65
CA ILE A 144 -10.47 14.98 6.33
C ILE A 144 -11.90 14.48 6.60
N TYR A 145 -12.84 15.36 6.93
CA TYR A 145 -14.21 14.94 7.23
C TYR A 145 -14.93 14.26 6.04
N GLU A 146 -14.52 14.52 4.80
CA GLU A 146 -15.11 13.95 3.57
C GLU A 146 -14.48 12.61 3.16
N LEU A 147 -13.42 12.15 3.84
CA LEU A 147 -12.60 11.02 3.42
C LEU A 147 -13.42 9.75 3.14
N ASP A 148 -14.36 9.41 4.02
CA ASP A 148 -15.21 8.22 3.92
C ASP A 148 -16.54 8.48 3.19
N MET A 149 -16.72 9.68 2.61
CA MET A 149 -17.90 10.07 1.83
C MET A 149 -17.67 9.97 0.32
N GLN A 150 -16.49 9.51 -0.11
CA GLN A 150 -16.13 9.42 -1.52
C GLN A 150 -16.77 8.17 -2.15
N ASP A 151 -17.45 8.34 -3.29
CA ASP A 151 -18.19 7.26 -3.95
C ASP A 151 -17.31 6.26 -4.71
N ASP A 152 -16.08 6.66 -5.06
CA ASP A 152 -15.14 5.88 -5.88
C ASP A 152 -14.04 5.18 -5.07
N ILE A 153 -14.21 5.04 -3.75
CA ILE A 153 -13.25 4.34 -2.88
C ILE A 153 -13.14 2.88 -3.30
N ASP A 154 -11.91 2.44 -3.57
CA ASP A 154 -11.59 1.08 -3.95
C ASP A 154 -10.15 0.69 -3.56
N TYR A 155 -9.74 -0.51 -3.98
CA TYR A 155 -8.41 -1.05 -3.72
C TYR A 155 -7.24 -0.26 -4.34
N LEU A 156 -7.50 0.70 -5.23
CA LEU A 156 -6.51 1.59 -5.83
C LEU A 156 -6.47 2.97 -5.16
N THR A 157 -7.19 3.13 -4.04
CA THR A 157 -7.29 4.39 -3.32
C THR A 157 -6.18 4.53 -2.28
N SER A 158 -5.49 5.67 -2.33
CA SER A 158 -4.46 6.10 -1.38
C SER A 158 -4.69 7.55 -0.98
N ILE A 159 -4.26 7.90 0.23
CA ILE A 159 -4.33 9.26 0.77
C ILE A 159 -2.93 9.80 0.95
N TYR A 160 -2.72 11.05 0.60
CA TYR A 160 -1.50 11.76 0.93
C TYR A 160 -1.81 12.98 1.81
N ILE A 161 -1.10 13.05 2.93
CA ILE A 161 -1.15 14.16 3.87
C ILE A 161 0.15 14.95 3.69
N PRO A 162 0.08 16.19 3.19
CA PRO A 162 1.26 17.03 3.07
C PRO A 162 1.78 17.42 4.46
N LYS A 163 3.04 17.84 4.50
CA LYS A 163 3.65 18.49 5.67
C LYS A 163 2.96 19.79 6.04
#